data_AF-A0A964EU47-F1
#
_entry.id   AF-A0A964EU47-F1
#
_cell.length_a   1.000
_cell.length_b   1.000
_cell.length_c   1.000
_cell.angle_alpha   90.00
_cell.angle_beta   90.00
_cell.angle_gamma   90.00
#
_symmetry.space_group_name_H-M   'P 1'
#
loop_
_entity.id
_entity.type
_entity.pdbx_description
1 polymer ?
#
loop_
_entity_poly.entity_id
_entity_poly.type
_entity_poly.pdbx_seq_one_letter_code
_entity_poly.pdbx_strand_id
1 'polypeptide(L)'
;MISDSKLLSVIGGGLEPGADQELRAALRLSPSARRRLDALSARVDRLVEELDPPTWRPQWFSPRLAPPLAVRTAASAVMDARMGLTVEVTLPVEPALEAHRVVVLEAPQGEEDWTLAFPRDAEEALTLGALPRDAEGRAVIDLVRAEEPRVWAVMLVPPDVRVAWDEEGDARWRALRRAMAEGRVPVARVVTPGLKP
;
A
#
# COMPACT_ATOMS: atom_id res chain seq x y z
N MET A 1 -30.80 -13.31 -8.28
CA MET A 1 -30.10 -12.89 -9.51
C MET A 1 -28.92 -12.01 -9.10
N ILE A 2 -27.71 -12.26 -9.58
CA ILE A 2 -26.51 -11.48 -9.21
C ILE A 2 -26.42 -10.26 -10.15
N SER A 3 -26.39 -9.05 -9.59
CA SER A 3 -26.32 -7.79 -10.34
C SER A 3 -24.88 -7.38 -10.66
N ASP A 4 -24.67 -6.59 -11.71
CA ASP A 4 -23.33 -6.10 -12.07
C ASP A 4 -22.75 -5.17 -11.02
N SER A 5 -23.58 -4.36 -10.35
CA SER A 5 -23.13 -3.55 -9.21
C SER A 5 -22.54 -4.44 -8.10
N LYS A 6 -23.15 -5.59 -7.81
CA LYS A 6 -22.66 -6.54 -6.80
C LYS A 6 -21.39 -7.27 -7.27
N LEU A 7 -21.23 -7.52 -8.57
CA LEU A 7 -19.98 -8.05 -9.14
C LEU A 7 -18.85 -7.02 -9.14
N LEU A 8 -19.15 -5.76 -9.40
CA LEU A 8 -18.18 -4.65 -9.33
C LEU A 8 -17.72 -4.40 -7.89
N SER A 9 -18.60 -4.55 -6.90
CA SER A 9 -18.19 -4.50 -5.49
C SER A 9 -17.22 -5.62 -5.11
N VAL A 10 -17.28 -6.80 -5.74
CA VAL A 10 -16.26 -7.86 -5.59
C VAL A 10 -14.93 -7.40 -6.19
N ILE A 11 -14.96 -6.84 -7.41
CA ILE A 11 -13.76 -6.40 -8.12
C ILE A 11 -13.06 -5.26 -7.35
N GLY A 12 -13.81 -4.36 -6.73
CA GLY A 12 -13.29 -3.26 -5.91
C GLY A 12 -13.11 -3.59 -4.43
N GLY A 13 -13.22 -4.86 -4.00
CA GLY A 13 -13.03 -5.29 -2.60
C GLY A 13 -13.99 -4.68 -1.57
N GLY A 14 -15.06 -4.02 -2.00
CA GLY A 14 -15.99 -3.29 -1.13
C GLY A 14 -17.10 -4.15 -0.50
N LEU A 15 -16.87 -5.45 -0.33
CA LEU A 15 -17.85 -6.36 0.29
C LEU A 15 -17.39 -6.79 1.68
N GLU A 16 -18.33 -6.75 2.62
CA GLU A 16 -18.17 -7.35 3.95
C GLU A 16 -17.79 -8.84 3.83
N PRO A 17 -16.91 -9.38 4.71
CA PRO A 17 -16.37 -10.74 4.58
C PRO A 17 -17.43 -11.85 4.44
N GLY A 18 -18.56 -11.73 5.14
CA GLY A 18 -19.68 -12.68 5.01
C GLY A 18 -20.39 -12.58 3.66
N ALA A 19 -20.56 -11.36 3.15
CA ALA A 19 -21.19 -11.11 1.85
C ALA A 19 -20.30 -11.55 0.68
N ASP A 20 -18.97 -11.43 0.80
CA ASP A 20 -18.02 -11.96 -0.17
C ASP A 20 -18.06 -13.50 -0.20
N GLN A 21 -18.10 -14.16 0.96
CA GLN A 21 -18.16 -15.62 1.03
C GLN A 21 -19.47 -16.17 0.42
N GLU A 22 -20.62 -15.56 0.71
CA GLU A 22 -21.91 -15.91 0.12
C GLU A 22 -21.92 -15.71 -1.39
N LEU A 23 -21.34 -14.62 -1.87
CA LEU A 23 -21.29 -14.31 -3.30
C LEU A 23 -20.33 -15.24 -4.05
N ARG A 24 -19.19 -15.60 -3.47
CA ARG A 24 -18.28 -16.62 -4.03
C ARG A 24 -18.96 -17.99 -4.09
N ALA A 25 -19.75 -18.36 -3.09
CA ALA A 25 -20.55 -19.59 -3.13
C ALA A 25 -21.61 -19.54 -4.25
N ALA A 26 -22.32 -18.42 -4.40
CA ALA A 26 -23.30 -18.22 -5.47
C ALA A 26 -22.66 -18.22 -6.87
N LEU A 27 -21.44 -17.70 -7.01
CA LEU A 27 -20.67 -17.69 -8.27
C LEU A 27 -20.21 -19.10 -8.69
N ARG A 28 -19.92 -20.00 -7.74
CA ARG A 28 -19.62 -21.41 -8.05
C ARG A 28 -20.80 -22.14 -8.68
N LEU A 29 -22.02 -21.75 -8.30
CA LEU A 29 -23.26 -22.35 -8.78
C LEU A 29 -23.80 -21.67 -10.06
N SER A 30 -23.19 -20.58 -10.52
CA SER A 30 -23.67 -19.82 -11.69
C SER A 30 -22.54 -19.50 -12.69
N PRO A 31 -22.32 -20.38 -13.68
CA PRO A 31 -21.32 -20.18 -14.73
C PRO A 31 -21.54 -18.92 -15.58
N SER A 32 -22.79 -18.45 -15.70
CA SER A 32 -23.11 -17.20 -16.39
C SER A 32 -22.67 -15.96 -15.60
N ALA A 33 -22.87 -15.96 -14.28
CA ALA A 33 -22.38 -14.89 -13.41
C ALA A 33 -20.86 -14.88 -13.32
N ARG A 34 -20.22 -16.05 -13.36
CA ARG A 34 -18.75 -16.14 -13.42
C ARG A 34 -18.18 -15.50 -14.67
N ARG A 35 -18.74 -15.83 -15.85
CA ARG A 35 -18.32 -15.20 -17.12
C ARG A 35 -18.52 -13.68 -17.14
N ARG A 36 -19.58 -13.18 -16.50
CA ARG A 36 -19.80 -11.74 -16.34
C ARG A 36 -18.75 -11.09 -15.44
N LEU A 37 -18.40 -11.72 -14.33
CA LEU A 37 -17.33 -11.25 -13.45
C LEU A 37 -15.99 -11.18 -14.20
N ASP A 38 -15.63 -12.26 -14.90
CA ASP A 38 -14.38 -12.32 -15.65
C ASP A 38 -14.33 -11.24 -16.76
N ALA A 39 -15.46 -11.00 -17.46
CA ALA A 39 -15.57 -9.95 -18.47
C ALA A 39 -15.48 -8.53 -17.88
N LEU A 40 -16.06 -8.30 -16.70
CA LEU A 40 -15.95 -7.03 -15.98
C LEU A 40 -14.51 -6.79 -15.48
N SER A 41 -13.85 -7.82 -14.93
CA SER A 41 -12.44 -7.74 -14.54
C SER A 41 -11.54 -7.40 -15.72
N ALA A 42 -11.67 -8.11 -16.85
CA ALA A 42 -10.88 -7.83 -18.04
C ALA A 42 -11.14 -6.45 -18.68
N ARG A 43 -12.29 -5.82 -18.37
CA ARG A 43 -12.60 -4.46 -18.79
C ARG A 43 -11.97 -3.43 -17.85
N VAL A 44 -11.96 -3.68 -16.54
CA VAL A 44 -11.23 -2.86 -15.57
C VAL A 44 -9.73 -2.93 -15.84
N ASP A 45 -9.18 -4.11 -16.11
CA ASP A 45 -7.77 -4.29 -16.42
C ASP A 45 -7.36 -3.48 -17.67
N ARG A 46 -8.17 -3.50 -18.73
CA ARG A 46 -7.95 -2.68 -19.93
C ARG A 46 -8.04 -1.17 -19.66
N LEU A 47 -9.00 -0.73 -18.85
CA LEU A 47 -9.08 0.68 -18.47
C LEU A 47 -7.86 1.12 -17.66
N VAL A 48 -7.27 0.22 -16.87
CA VAL A 48 -6.00 0.48 -16.15
C VAL A 48 -4.82 0.55 -17.13
N GLU A 49 -4.82 -0.24 -18.20
CA GLU A 49 -3.78 -0.23 -19.24
C GLU A 49 -3.90 0.96 -20.22
N GLU A 50 -5.10 1.49 -20.46
CA GLU A 50 -5.36 2.62 -21.36
C GLU A 50 -5.07 4.01 -20.73
N LEU A 51 -4.80 4.05 -19.42
CA LEU A 51 -4.25 5.23 -18.75
C LEU A 51 -2.75 5.32 -19.09
N ASP A 52 -2.41 6.18 -20.06
CA ASP A 52 -1.09 6.66 -20.57
C ASP A 52 0.22 6.08 -19.95
N PRO A 53 1.26 5.72 -20.75
CA PRO A 53 2.45 5.03 -20.24
C PRO A 53 3.34 6.01 -19.44
N PRO A 54 3.68 5.72 -18.17
CA PRO A 54 4.43 6.66 -17.37
C PRO A 54 5.93 6.56 -17.67
N THR A 55 6.54 7.69 -18.03
CA THR A 55 7.88 8.01 -17.51
C THR A 55 7.78 8.04 -15.99
N TRP A 56 8.26 6.96 -15.37
CA TRP A 56 8.36 6.62 -13.95
C TRP A 56 7.77 7.63 -12.94
N ARG A 57 6.46 7.51 -12.65
CA ARG A 57 5.75 8.19 -11.55
C ARG A 57 4.59 7.29 -11.05
N PRO A 58 4.73 6.53 -9.95
CA PRO A 58 3.64 5.69 -9.44
C PRO A 58 2.49 6.52 -8.81
N GLN A 59 1.55 6.99 -9.64
CA GLN A 59 0.37 7.82 -9.28
C GLN A 59 -0.83 7.05 -8.69
N TRP A 60 -0.67 5.80 -8.24
CA TRP A 60 -1.80 4.95 -7.80
C TRP A 60 -2.13 5.03 -6.30
N PHE A 61 -1.45 5.89 -5.56
CA PHE A 61 -1.69 6.08 -4.13
C PHE A 61 -2.72 7.17 -3.86
N SER A 62 -3.90 6.78 -3.36
CA SER A 62 -4.80 7.70 -2.65
C SER A 62 -4.83 7.32 -1.17
N PRO A 63 -4.37 8.18 -0.25
CA PRO A 63 -4.38 7.90 1.20
C PRO A 63 -5.79 7.73 1.79
N ARG A 64 -6.84 7.87 0.97
CA ARG A 64 -8.24 7.83 1.40
C ARG A 64 -8.86 6.42 1.43
N LEU A 65 -8.19 5.40 0.89
CA LEU A 65 -8.81 4.10 0.59
C LEU A 65 -8.56 2.97 1.60
N ALA A 66 -7.84 3.20 2.70
CA ALA A 66 -7.46 2.11 3.62
C ALA A 66 -7.70 2.46 5.10
N PRO A 67 -7.92 1.45 5.98
CA PRO A 67 -8.06 1.68 7.41
C PRO A 67 -6.80 2.36 7.98
N PRO A 68 -6.95 3.25 8.98
CA PRO A 68 -5.85 4.07 9.45
C PRO A 68 -4.82 3.21 10.18
N LEU A 69 -3.64 3.06 9.59
CA LEU A 69 -2.45 2.62 10.32
C LEU A 69 -2.05 3.75 11.28
N ALA A 70 -1.99 3.45 12.58
CA ALA A 70 -1.63 4.43 13.60
C ALA A 70 -0.12 4.70 13.60
N VAL A 71 0.33 5.62 12.77
CA VAL A 71 1.72 6.08 12.73
C VAL A 71 1.93 7.17 13.79
N ARG A 72 2.86 6.95 14.73
CA ARG A 72 3.35 8.02 15.61
C ARG A 72 4.73 8.43 15.16
N THR A 73 4.93 9.73 15.01
CA THR A 73 6.19 10.32 14.56
C THR A 73 6.92 11.02 15.70
N ALA A 74 8.23 10.81 15.78
CA ALA A 74 9.14 11.63 16.58
C ALA A 74 10.22 12.19 15.67
N ALA A 75 10.52 13.49 15.79
CA ALA A 75 11.57 14.13 15.03
C ALA A 75 12.82 14.26 15.91
N SER A 76 13.96 13.75 15.44
CA SER A 76 15.25 13.94 16.07
C SER A 76 16.19 14.65 15.09
N ALA A 77 16.78 15.77 15.53
CA ALA A 77 17.80 16.48 14.78
C ALA A 77 19.17 15.97 15.24
N VAL A 78 19.74 15.02 14.51
CA VAL A 78 21.11 14.56 14.77
C VAL A 78 22.08 15.50 14.04
N MET A 79 22.75 16.36 14.81
CA MET A 79 23.72 17.35 14.32
C MET A 79 25.10 16.73 14.05
N ASP A 80 25.19 15.65 13.27
CA ASP A 80 26.48 15.05 12.90
C ASP A 80 26.66 15.01 11.37
N ALA A 81 27.41 15.98 10.86
CA ALA A 81 28.04 16.13 9.53
C ALA A 81 27.23 15.91 8.23
N ARG A 82 25.98 15.45 8.26
CA ARG A 82 25.04 15.45 7.12
C ARG A 82 23.72 16.01 7.64
N MET A 83 23.33 17.21 7.21
CA MET A 83 22.09 17.86 7.64
C MET A 83 20.88 17.05 7.17
N GLY A 84 20.46 16.06 7.95
CA GLY A 84 19.28 15.24 7.71
C GLY A 84 18.34 15.27 8.90
N LEU A 85 17.05 15.50 8.64
CA LEU A 85 16.01 15.28 9.64
C LEU A 85 15.81 13.77 9.76
N THR A 86 15.97 13.21 10.95
CA THR A 86 15.57 11.81 11.21
C THR A 86 14.15 11.83 11.76
N VAL A 87 13.26 11.12 11.08
CA VAL A 87 11.87 10.95 11.47
C VAL A 87 11.70 9.51 11.90
N GLU A 88 11.54 9.30 13.19
CA GLU A 88 11.21 8.00 13.76
C GLU A 88 9.72 7.74 13.56
N VAL A 89 9.40 6.60 12.96
CA VAL A 89 8.03 6.14 12.72
C VAL A 89 7.81 4.89 13.55
N THR A 90 6.91 4.98 14.53
CA THR A 90 6.47 3.80 15.29
C THR A 90 5.17 3.24 14.72
N LEU A 91 5.13 1.93 14.53
CA LEU A 91 3.99 1.17 14.02
C LEU A 91 3.46 0.20 15.10
N PRO A 92 2.14 0.08 15.27
CA PRO A 92 1.57 -0.92 16.16
C PRO A 92 1.90 -2.32 15.64
N VAL A 93 2.39 -3.18 16.52
CA VAL A 93 2.66 -4.58 16.19
C VAL A 93 1.51 -5.42 16.73
N GLU A 94 0.55 -5.71 15.88
CA GLU A 94 -0.47 -6.72 16.14
C GLU A 94 0.02 -8.07 15.58
N PRO A 95 -0.26 -9.22 16.24
CA PRO A 95 0.16 -10.53 15.73
C PRO A 95 -0.30 -10.81 14.29
N ALA A 96 -1.47 -10.29 13.89
CA ALA A 96 -1.98 -10.40 12.53
C ALA A 96 -1.14 -9.65 11.49
N LEU A 97 -0.40 -8.61 11.91
CA LEU A 97 0.39 -7.74 11.04
C LEU A 97 1.87 -8.11 10.98
N GLU A 98 2.38 -8.96 11.89
CA GLU A 98 3.82 -9.29 11.97
C GLU A 98 4.40 -9.84 10.65
N ALA A 99 3.60 -10.61 9.91
CA ALA A 99 4.00 -11.18 8.61
C ALA A 99 3.86 -10.22 7.42
N HIS A 100 3.29 -9.02 7.63
CA HIS A 100 3.13 -8.04 6.56
C HIS A 100 4.48 -7.41 6.24
N ARG A 101 4.75 -7.23 4.94
CA ARG A 101 5.95 -6.54 4.47
C ARG A 101 5.78 -5.04 4.59
N VAL A 102 6.84 -4.36 5.00
CA VAL A 102 6.86 -2.91 5.13
C VAL A 102 7.33 -2.31 3.82
N VAL A 103 6.53 -1.40 3.27
CA VAL A 103 6.86 -0.62 2.08
C VAL A 103 6.78 0.86 2.44
N VAL A 104 7.79 1.64 2.08
CA VAL A 104 7.86 3.09 2.28
C VAL A 104 7.80 3.76 0.92
N LEU A 105 6.88 4.72 0.81
CA LEU A 105 6.77 5.64 -0.32
C LEU A 105 7.21 7.03 0.10
N GLU A 106 7.70 7.82 -0.86
CA GLU A 106 7.99 9.23 -0.68
C GLU A 106 7.46 10.07 -1.84
N ALA A 107 7.12 11.33 -1.59
CA ALA A 107 6.80 12.30 -2.63
C ALA A 107 7.36 13.69 -2.27
N PRO A 108 7.65 14.56 -3.24
CA PRO A 108 7.84 15.98 -2.97
C PRO A 108 6.63 16.56 -2.22
N GLN A 109 6.87 17.48 -1.28
CA GLN A 109 5.77 18.09 -0.55
C GLN A 109 4.86 18.89 -1.49
N GLY A 110 3.55 18.61 -1.43
CA GLY A 110 2.55 19.28 -2.27
C GLY A 110 2.36 18.66 -3.65
N GLU A 111 3.09 17.59 -3.97
CA GLU A 111 2.95 16.84 -5.21
C GLU A 111 2.34 15.46 -4.96
N GLU A 112 1.72 14.89 -5.99
CA GLU A 112 1.15 13.53 -5.98
C GLU A 112 2.09 12.49 -6.61
N ASP A 113 3.34 12.88 -6.87
CA ASP A 113 4.37 12.04 -7.48
C ASP A 113 5.04 11.14 -6.44
N TRP A 114 4.27 10.16 -5.95
CA TRP A 114 4.78 9.15 -5.03
C TRP A 114 5.73 8.20 -5.73
N THR A 115 6.90 7.97 -5.14
CA THR A 115 7.90 7.00 -5.56
C THR A 115 8.20 6.01 -4.44
N LEU A 116 8.64 4.81 -4.81
CA LEU A 116 9.09 3.81 -3.86
C LEU A 116 10.42 4.24 -3.24
N ALA A 117 10.43 4.41 -1.92
CA ALA A 117 11.66 4.64 -1.15
C ALA A 117 12.26 3.32 -0.66
N PHE A 118 11.42 2.38 -0.23
CA PHE A 118 11.83 1.08 0.31
C PHE A 118 10.71 0.03 0.19
N PRO A 119 11.02 -1.26 0.02
CA PRO A 119 12.33 -1.82 -0.31
C PRO A 119 12.61 -1.68 -1.82
N ARG A 120 13.87 -1.60 -2.23
CA ARG A 120 14.22 -1.43 -3.66
C ARG A 120 14.25 -2.74 -4.43
N ASP A 121 14.48 -3.84 -3.73
CA ASP A 121 14.50 -5.20 -4.24
C ASP A 121 13.88 -6.19 -3.23
N ALA A 122 13.89 -7.48 -3.58
CA ALA A 122 13.32 -8.53 -2.75
C ALA A 122 14.15 -8.84 -1.49
N GLU A 123 15.46 -8.58 -1.50
CA GLU A 123 16.36 -8.87 -0.38
C GLU A 123 16.24 -7.81 0.72
N GLU A 124 16.00 -6.56 0.33
CA GLU A 124 15.70 -5.47 1.26
C GLU A 124 14.30 -5.61 1.91
N ALA A 125 13.41 -6.46 1.38
CA ALA A 125 12.03 -6.52 1.85
C ALA A 125 11.89 -7.10 3.26
N LEU A 126 11.67 -6.22 4.24
CA LEU A 126 11.47 -6.57 5.64
C LEU A 126 9.98 -6.77 5.98
N THR A 127 9.71 -7.69 6.92
CA THR A 127 8.40 -7.80 7.56
C THR A 127 8.31 -6.91 8.79
N LEU A 128 7.09 -6.55 9.20
CA LEU A 128 6.85 -5.75 10.40
C LEU A 128 7.46 -6.40 11.65
N GLY A 129 7.35 -7.73 11.75
CA GLY A 129 7.93 -8.49 12.88
C GLY A 129 9.46 -8.50 12.91
N ALA A 130 10.13 -8.21 11.81
CA ALA A 130 11.59 -8.16 11.70
C ALA A 130 12.18 -6.78 12.00
N LEU A 131 11.35 -5.75 12.14
CA LEU A 131 11.82 -4.41 12.48
C LEU A 131 12.29 -4.32 13.93
N PRO A 132 13.26 -3.43 14.23
CA PRO A 132 13.61 -3.07 15.60
C PRO A 132 12.37 -2.64 16.39
N ARG A 133 12.37 -2.92 17.71
CA ARG A 133 11.27 -2.53 18.61
C ARG A 133 11.72 -1.50 19.63
N ASP A 134 10.84 -0.56 19.95
CA ASP A 134 11.06 0.38 21.06
C ASP A 134 10.78 -0.26 22.43
N ALA A 135 10.95 0.54 23.49
CA ALA A 135 10.72 0.08 24.87
C ALA A 135 9.26 -0.33 25.14
N GLU A 136 8.31 0.15 24.34
CA GLU A 136 6.90 -0.23 24.40
C GLU A 136 6.55 -1.41 23.47
N GLY A 137 7.54 -2.00 22.79
CA GLY A 137 7.38 -3.15 21.91
C GLY A 137 6.81 -2.81 20.52
N ARG A 138 6.78 -1.54 20.12
CA ARG A 138 6.31 -1.09 18.79
C ARG A 138 7.43 -1.18 17.78
N ALA A 139 7.10 -1.46 16.52
CA ALA A 139 8.09 -1.53 15.44
C ALA A 139 8.54 -0.11 15.06
N VAL A 140 9.84 0.07 14.87
CA VAL A 140 10.47 1.37 14.60
C VAL A 140 11.09 1.40 13.21
N ILE A 141 10.85 2.49 12.48
CA ILE A 141 11.49 2.80 11.21
C ILE A 141 12.09 4.19 11.30
N ASP A 142 13.38 4.32 10.99
CA ASP A 142 14.05 5.61 10.87
C ASP A 142 14.03 6.08 9.42
N LEU A 143 13.33 7.18 9.17
CA LEU A 143 13.32 7.84 7.86
C LEU A 143 14.28 9.02 7.89
N VAL A 144 15.35 8.94 7.10
CA VAL A 144 16.37 9.99 7.02
C VAL A 144 16.09 10.88 5.82
N ARG A 145 15.81 12.16 6.05
CA ARG A 145 15.52 13.14 4.99
C ARG A 145 16.81 13.62 4.32
N ALA A 146 16.82 13.67 2.99
CA ALA A 146 17.71 14.53 2.23
C ALA A 146 17.24 16.00 2.28
N GLU A 147 18.01 16.94 1.72
CA GLU A 147 17.82 18.38 1.95
C GLU A 147 16.41 18.91 1.58
N GLU A 148 15.75 18.32 0.58
CA GLU A 148 14.41 18.72 0.11
C GLU A 148 13.25 18.26 1.00
N PRO A 149 12.16 19.06 1.12
CA PRO A 149 10.98 18.65 1.85
C PRO A 149 10.23 17.52 1.13
N ARG A 150 10.27 16.33 1.72
CA ARG A 150 9.55 15.13 1.27
C ARG A 150 8.44 14.78 2.26
N VAL A 151 7.37 14.19 1.75
CA VAL A 151 6.33 13.51 2.54
C VAL A 151 6.48 12.02 2.34
N TRP A 152 6.23 11.23 3.38
CA TRP A 152 6.32 9.76 3.30
C TRP A 152 4.96 9.10 3.55
N ALA A 153 4.86 7.86 3.11
CA ALA A 153 3.78 6.96 3.48
C ALA A 153 4.35 5.57 3.77
N VAL A 154 3.75 4.86 4.71
CA VAL A 154 4.10 3.48 5.06
C VAL A 154 2.92 2.59 4.74
N MET A 155 3.18 1.51 4.01
CA MET A 155 2.23 0.47 3.65
C MET A 155 2.62 -0.83 4.33
N LEU A 156 1.63 -1.61 4.78
CA LEU A 156 1.84 -2.98 5.23
C LEU A 156 1.23 -3.94 4.22
N VAL A 157 2.08 -4.58 3.43
CA VAL A 157 1.67 -5.48 2.35
C VAL A 157 1.45 -6.89 2.91
N PRO A 158 0.24 -7.46 2.80
CA PRO A 158 -0.03 -8.82 3.24
C PRO A 158 0.87 -9.85 2.54
N PRO A 159 1.24 -10.96 3.20
CA PRO A 159 2.17 -11.95 2.64
C PRO A 159 1.65 -12.65 1.38
N ASP A 160 0.33 -12.69 1.17
CA ASP A 160 -0.29 -13.27 -0.02
C ASP A 160 -0.32 -12.31 -1.23
N VAL A 161 -0.05 -11.02 -1.01
CA VAL A 161 0.12 -10.04 -2.10
C VAL A 161 1.54 -10.14 -2.62
N ARG A 162 1.69 -10.65 -3.84
CA ARG A 162 2.98 -10.76 -4.51
C ARG A 162 3.36 -9.43 -5.15
N VAL A 163 4.60 -9.00 -4.93
CA VAL A 163 5.26 -7.97 -5.73
C VAL A 163 6.26 -8.69 -6.62
N ALA A 164 6.16 -8.50 -7.94
CA ALA A 164 7.05 -9.13 -8.90
C ALA A 164 8.34 -8.29 -9.01
N TRP A 165 9.24 -8.44 -8.02
CA TRP A 165 10.46 -7.65 -7.91
C TRP A 165 11.40 -7.80 -9.12
N ASP A 166 11.27 -8.91 -9.85
CA ASP A 166 11.95 -9.26 -11.09
C ASP A 166 11.36 -8.59 -12.34
N GLU A 167 10.15 -8.04 -12.23
CA GLU A 167 9.52 -7.25 -13.29
C GLU A 167 9.89 -5.77 -13.16
N GLU A 168 9.98 -5.08 -14.29
CA GLU A 168 10.19 -3.63 -14.33
C GLU A 168 8.86 -2.87 -14.49
N GLY A 169 8.90 -1.59 -14.13
CA GLY A 169 7.80 -0.66 -14.33
C GLY A 169 6.51 -1.09 -13.63
N ASP A 170 5.40 -0.98 -14.35
CA ASP A 170 4.05 -1.11 -13.83
C ASP A 170 3.63 -2.55 -13.51
N ALA A 171 4.25 -3.51 -14.19
CA ALA A 171 3.92 -4.93 -14.07
C ALA A 171 4.26 -5.44 -12.65
N ARG A 172 5.42 -5.03 -12.12
CA ARG A 172 5.88 -5.25 -10.73
C ARG A 172 4.84 -4.97 -9.66
N TRP A 173 4.07 -3.89 -9.86
CA TRP A 173 3.14 -3.34 -8.86
C TRP A 173 1.69 -3.72 -9.11
N ARG A 174 1.37 -4.44 -10.18
CA ARG A 174 -0.01 -4.71 -10.60
C ARG A 174 -0.84 -5.38 -9.47
N ALA A 175 -0.28 -6.39 -8.83
CA ALA A 175 -0.95 -7.09 -7.72
C ALA A 175 -1.08 -6.22 -6.46
N LEU A 176 -0.10 -5.37 -6.17
CA LEU A 176 -0.15 -4.43 -5.05
C LEU A 176 -1.24 -3.36 -5.26
N ARG A 177 -1.30 -2.77 -6.45
CA ARG A 177 -2.32 -1.79 -6.85
C ARG A 177 -3.71 -2.36 -6.68
N ARG A 178 -3.92 -3.58 -7.19
CA ARG A 178 -5.18 -4.29 -7.03
C ARG A 178 -5.53 -4.50 -5.56
N ALA A 179 -4.60 -5.00 -4.77
CA ALA A 179 -4.84 -5.24 -3.34
C ALA A 179 -5.14 -3.95 -2.56
N MET A 180 -4.54 -2.82 -2.94
CA MET A 180 -4.89 -1.51 -2.40
C MET A 180 -6.28 -1.02 -2.81
N ALA A 181 -6.64 -1.16 -4.09
CA ALA A 181 -7.97 -0.80 -4.57
C ALA A 181 -9.05 -1.63 -3.87
N GLU A 182 -8.72 -2.89 -3.51
CA GLU A 182 -9.56 -3.79 -2.71
C GLU A 182 -9.52 -3.49 -1.19
N GLY A 183 -8.78 -2.45 -0.73
CA GLY A 183 -8.68 -2.05 0.68
C GLY A 183 -7.86 -3.01 1.57
N ARG A 184 -7.15 -3.96 0.97
CA ARG A 184 -6.43 -5.03 1.70
C ARG A 184 -5.06 -4.62 2.22
N VAL A 185 -4.51 -3.52 1.70
CA VAL A 185 -3.18 -3.01 2.05
C VAL A 185 -3.38 -1.73 2.84
N PRO A 186 -3.24 -1.75 4.18
CA PRO A 186 -3.30 -0.53 4.98
C PRO A 186 -2.13 0.39 4.63
N VAL A 187 -2.43 1.68 4.52
CA VAL A 187 -1.44 2.72 4.23
C VAL A 187 -1.66 3.91 5.15
N ALA A 188 -0.58 4.45 5.71
CA ALA A 188 -0.62 5.71 6.45
C ALA A 188 0.41 6.69 5.93
N ARG A 189 -0.02 7.94 5.80
CA ARG A 189 0.88 9.07 5.56
C ARG A 189 1.63 9.39 6.84
N VAL A 190 2.94 9.57 6.73
CA VAL A 190 3.81 10.01 7.82
C VAL A 190 3.67 11.53 7.93
N VAL A 191 3.13 12.01 9.04
CA VAL A 191 3.01 13.44 9.31
C VAL A 191 4.25 13.90 10.07
N THR A 192 5.09 14.68 9.42
CA THR A 192 6.29 15.25 10.04
C THR A 192 5.91 16.47 10.88
N PRO A 193 6.26 16.53 12.18
CA PRO A 193 6.01 17.70 13.01
C PRO A 193 6.69 18.94 12.41
N GLY A 194 5.92 20.01 12.17
CA GLY A 194 6.45 21.29 11.66
C GLY A 194 6.32 21.52 10.15
N LEU A 195 5.88 20.52 9.37
CA LEU A 195 5.45 20.72 7.99
C LEU A 195 3.92 20.91 7.98
N LYS A 196 3.45 22.10 7.57
CA LYS A 196 2.02 22.32 7.33
C LYS A 196 1.55 21.41 6.19
N PRO A 197 0.33 20.84 6.28
CA PRO A 197 -0.22 19.92 5.29
C PRO A 197 -0.35 20.56 3.91
#